data_AF-A0A1Q7EPE6-F1
#
_entry.id   AF-A0A1Q7EPE6-F1
#
_cell.length_a   1.000
_cell.length_b   1.000
_cell.length_c   1.000
_cell.angle_alpha   90.00
_cell.angle_beta   90.00
_cell.angle_gamma   90.00
#
_symmetry.space_group_name_H-M   'P 1'
#
loop_
_entity.id
_entity.type
_entity.pdbx_description
1 polymer ?
#
loop_
_entity_poly.entity_id
_entity_poly.type
_entity_poly.pdbx_seq_one_letter_code
_entity_poly.pdbx_strand_id
1 'polypeptide(L)'
;MERTEGKRKPLAKVEGRRRLRHSGLTIAWRGTPNLDDWVAYIVGTKSKKLILADDASERKVKGLLSRLQTMPKREIEKLAKD
;
A
#
# COMPACT_ATOMS: atom_id res chain seq x y z
N MET A 1 37.09 0.36 10.43
CA MET A 1 35.89 -0.08 11.18
C MET A 1 34.92 -0.65 10.16
N GLU A 2 35.11 -1.92 9.79
CA GLU A 2 34.26 -2.61 8.84
C GLU A 2 32.92 -2.89 9.54
N ARG A 3 31.84 -2.26 9.08
CA ARG A 3 30.50 -2.57 9.56
C ARG A 3 30.12 -3.90 8.95
N THR A 4 30.24 -4.98 9.71
CA THR A 4 29.77 -6.30 9.33
C THR A 4 28.28 -6.18 8.98
N GLU A 5 27.97 -6.20 7.68
CA GLU A 5 26.62 -6.37 7.16
C GLU A 5 26.14 -7.75 7.60
N GLY A 6 25.54 -7.80 8.79
CA GLY A 6 24.84 -8.96 9.26
C GLY A 6 23.81 -9.34 8.21
N LYS A 7 24.00 -10.52 7.61
CA LYS A 7 23.11 -11.23 6.69
C LYS A 7 21.66 -11.14 7.23
N ARG A 8 20.94 -10.05 6.93
CA ARG A 8 19.55 -9.91 7.34
C ARG A 8 18.78 -10.93 6.54
N LYS A 9 18.13 -11.89 7.20
CA LYS A 9 17.13 -12.78 6.57
C LYS A 9 16.28 -11.91 5.64
N PRO A 10 16.00 -12.32 4.40
CA PRO A 10 15.09 -11.56 3.54
C PRO A 10 13.81 -11.35 4.35
N LEU A 11 13.56 -10.11 4.72
CA LEU A 11 12.40 -9.73 5.51
C LEU A 11 11.20 -10.17 4.68
N ALA A 12 10.39 -11.08 5.24
CA ALA A 12 9.27 -11.65 4.50
C ALA A 12 8.36 -10.50 4.03
N LYS A 13 8.05 -10.47 2.74
CA LYS A 13 7.09 -9.51 2.21
C LYS A 13 5.74 -9.75 2.87
N VAL A 14 5.19 -8.71 3.46
CA VAL A 14 3.85 -8.70 4.02
C VAL A 14 2.91 -8.17 2.95
N GLU A 15 1.82 -8.88 2.71
CA GLU A 15 0.78 -8.46 1.79
C GLU A 15 -0.57 -8.46 2.52
N GLY A 16 -1.48 -7.62 2.05
CA GLY A 16 -2.83 -7.57 2.59
C GLY A 16 -3.82 -6.98 1.59
N ARG A 17 -5.10 -7.25 1.84
CA ARG A 17 -6.19 -6.76 1.01
C ARG A 17 -7.39 -6.42 1.90
N ARG A 18 -8.05 -5.30 1.61
CA ARG A 18 -9.25 -4.87 2.33
C ARG A 18 -10.26 -4.26 1.36
N ARG A 19 -11.52 -4.69 1.50
CA ARG A 19 -12.64 -4.03 0.86
C ARG A 19 -13.10 -2.86 1.72
N LEU A 20 -13.13 -1.66 1.14
CA LEU A 20 -13.63 -0.46 1.78
C LEU A 20 -15.16 -0.46 1.72
N ARG A 21 -15.80 -0.39 2.89
CA ARG A 21 -17.26 -0.47 2.99
C ARG A 21 -17.96 0.72 2.34
N HIS A 22 -17.40 1.93 2.49
CA HIS A 22 -18.02 3.16 2.00
C HIS A 22 -17.94 3.31 0.47
N SER A 23 -16.78 3.05 -0.13
CA SER A 23 -16.57 3.18 -1.57
C SER A 23 -16.82 1.90 -2.37
N GLY A 24 -16.90 0.75 -1.72
CA GLY A 24 -17.00 -0.57 -2.36
C GLY A 24 -15.70 -1.04 -3.04
N LEU A 25 -14.66 -0.20 -3.08
CA LEU A 25 -13.37 -0.51 -3.68
C LEU A 25 -12.61 -1.54 -2.84
N THR A 26 -11.73 -2.29 -3.50
CA THR A 26 -10.82 -3.19 -2.80
C THR A 26 -9.40 -2.68 -2.95
N ILE A 27 -8.73 -2.41 -1.83
CA ILE A 27 -7.34 -1.97 -1.81
C ILE A 27 -6.46 -3.16 -1.44
N ALA A 28 -5.39 -3.37 -2.19
CA ALA A 28 -4.30 -4.28 -1.82
C ALA A 28 -3.05 -3.49 -1.49
N TRP A 29 -2.21 -4.05 -0.65
CA TRP A 29 -0.92 -3.49 -0.31
C TRP A 29 0.10 -4.60 -0.10
N ARG A 30 1.36 -4.25 -0.33
CA ARG A 30 2.50 -5.13 -0.06
C ARG A 30 3.72 -4.32 0.30
N GLY A 31 4.60 -4.87 1.10
CA GLY A 31 5.89 -4.25 1.42
C GLY A 31 6.66 -5.08 2.42
N THR A 32 7.82 -4.58 2.78
CA THR A 32 8.73 -5.25 3.70
C THR A 32 8.73 -4.50 5.04
N PRO A 33 8.45 -5.17 6.17
CA PRO A 33 8.45 -4.50 7.47
C PRO A 33 9.76 -3.76 7.74
N ASN A 34 9.67 -2.53 8.25
CA ASN A 34 10.80 -1.62 8.51
C ASN A 34 11.59 -1.14 7.28
N LEU A 35 11.08 -1.38 6.06
CA LEU A 35 11.57 -0.73 4.84
C LEU A 35 10.51 0.22 4.28
N ASP A 36 10.96 1.14 3.43
CA ASP A 36 10.11 2.10 2.73
C ASP A 36 9.66 1.60 1.34
N ASP A 37 9.65 0.29 1.12
CA ASP A 37 9.27 -0.34 -0.15
C ASP A 37 7.77 -0.69 -0.24
N TRP A 38 6.92 -0.09 0.60
CA TRP A 38 5.50 -0.42 0.62
C TRP A 38 4.76 0.24 -0.54
N VAL A 39 3.88 -0.55 -1.14
CA VAL A 39 3.01 -0.14 -2.24
C VAL A 39 1.57 -0.45 -1.86
N ALA A 40 0.65 0.47 -2.16
CA ALA A 40 -0.79 0.27 -2.03
C ALA A 40 -1.49 0.62 -3.33
N TYR A 41 -2.44 -0.20 -3.77
CA TYR A 41 -3.14 -0.05 -5.04
C TYR A 41 -4.59 -0.55 -5.00
N ILE A 42 -5.40 -0.06 -5.92
CA ILE A 42 -6.80 -0.49 -6.09
C ILE A 42 -6.82 -1.79 -6.93
N VAL A 43 -7.55 -2.81 -6.47
CA VAL A 43 -7.74 -4.08 -7.15
C VAL A 43 -9.02 -4.07 -7.98
N GLY A 44 -8.93 -4.52 -9.24
CA GLY A 44 -10.10 -4.79 -10.08
C GLY A 44 -10.55 -3.64 -10.98
N THR A 45 -9.74 -2.60 -11.15
CA THR A 45 -9.95 -1.61 -12.21
C THR A 45 -9.50 -2.20 -13.55
N LYS A 46 -10.43 -2.28 -14.52
CA LYS A 46 -10.25 -2.97 -15.81
C LYS A 46 -9.10 -2.43 -16.69
N SER A 47 -8.49 -1.30 -16.35
CA SER A 47 -7.57 -0.62 -17.28
C SER A 47 -6.20 -0.24 -16.75
N LYS A 48 -5.94 -0.27 -15.44
CA LYS A 48 -4.60 0.05 -14.88
C LYS A 48 -4.56 -0.26 -13.38
N LYS A 49 -3.37 -0.62 -12.88
CA LYS A 49 -3.12 -0.67 -11.43
C LYS A 49 -3.08 0.77 -10.93
N LEU A 50 -4.18 1.24 -10.35
CA LEU A 50 -4.25 2.55 -9.73
C LEU A 50 -3.45 2.55 -8.42
N ILE A 51 -2.30 3.21 -8.41
CA ILE A 51 -1.37 3.23 -7.29
C ILE A 51 -1.72 4.38 -6.34
N LEU A 52 -2.02 4.05 -5.08
CA LEU A 52 -2.33 5.01 -4.02
C LEU A 52 -1.09 5.44 -3.23
N ALA A 53 -0.11 4.55 -3.14
CA ALA A 53 1.21 4.82 -2.57
C ALA A 53 2.23 3.91 -3.25
N ASP A 54 3.40 4.48 -3.55
CA ASP A 54 4.58 3.79 -4.07
C ASP A 54 5.79 4.25 -3.25
N ASP A 55 6.75 3.36 -3.03
CA ASP A 55 7.96 3.61 -2.23
C ASP A 55 7.65 4.34 -0.91
N ALA A 56 6.71 3.76 -0.15
CA ALA A 56 6.22 4.33 1.09
C ALA A 56 6.61 3.50 2.32
N SER A 57 6.64 4.16 3.48
CA SER A 57 6.73 3.46 4.76
C SER A 57 5.45 2.70 5.09
N GLU A 58 5.57 1.62 5.85
CA GLU A 58 4.43 0.84 6.37
C GLU A 58 3.40 1.75 7.08
N ARG A 59 3.89 2.68 7.90
CA ARG A 59 3.05 3.63 8.64
C ARG A 59 2.22 4.51 7.72
N LYS A 60 2.80 4.97 6.60
CA LYS A 60 2.11 5.79 5.60
C LYS A 60 1.00 4.99 4.92
N VAL A 61 1.27 3.74 4.55
CA VAL A 61 0.25 2.85 3.97
C VAL A 61 -0.90 2.57 4.96
N LYS A 62 -0.59 2.26 6.22
CA LYS A 62 -1.66 2.04 7.24
C LYS A 62 -2.49 3.30 7.47
N GLY A 63 -1.87 4.47 7.57
CA GLY A 63 -2.56 5.75 7.71
C GLY A 63 -3.46 6.07 6.51
N LEU A 64 -2.96 5.81 5.29
CA LEU A 64 -3.73 5.93 4.07
C LEU A 64 -4.97 5.03 4.11
N LEU A 65 -4.84 3.75 4.47
CA LEU A 65 -5.97 2.81 4.54
C LEU A 65 -7.07 3.27 5.51
N SER A 66 -6.69 3.81 6.67
CA SER A 66 -7.65 4.37 7.63
C SER A 66 -8.41 5.57 7.07
N ARG A 67 -7.72 6.46 6.34
CA ARG A 67 -8.35 7.61 5.69
C ARG A 67 -9.28 7.21 4.55
N LEU A 68 -8.87 6.26 3.72
CA LEU A 68 -9.67 5.79 2.58
C LEU A 68 -10.97 5.09 3.02
N GLN A 69 -11.04 4.58 4.25
CA GLN A 69 -12.21 3.85 4.76
C GLN A 69 -13.51 4.68 4.75
N THR A 70 -13.40 6.00 4.91
CA THR A 70 -14.54 6.93 4.93
C THR A 70 -14.70 7.75 3.65
N MET A 71 -13.81 7.56 2.66
CA MET A 71 -13.81 8.34 1.42
C MET A 71 -14.65 7.67 0.32
N PRO A 72 -15.38 8.44 -0.50
CA PRO A 72 -16.17 7.90 -1.61
C PRO A 72 -15.25 7.46 -2.75
N LYS A 73 -15.74 6.53 -3.58
CA LYS A 73 -14.97 5.91 -4.69
C LYS A 73 -14.25 6.95 -5.56
N ARG A 74 -14.96 8.00 -6.00
CA ARG A 74 -14.42 9.03 -6.89
C ARG A 74 -13.23 9.77 -6.29
N GLU A 75 -13.22 10.04 -4.99
CA GLU A 75 -12.09 10.72 -4.35
C GLU A 75 -10.89 9.80 -4.22
N ILE A 76 -11.11 8.52 -3.94
CA ILE A 76 -10.05 7.52 -3.88
C ILE A 76 -9.39 7.34 -5.25
N GLU A 77 -10.20 7.28 -6.32
CA GLU A 77 -9.68 7.19 -7.69
C GLU A 77 -8.87 8.43 -8.09
N LYS A 78 -9.26 9.65 -7.66
CA LYS A 78 -8.49 10.88 -7.88
C LYS A 78 -7.15 10.90 -7.15
N LEU A 79 -7.05 10.23 -6.00
CA LEU A 79 -5.80 10.13 -5.24
C LEU A 79 -4.83 9.13 -5.86
N ALA A 80 -5.36 8.17 -6.62
CA ALA A 80 -4.51 7.19 -7.26
C ALA A 80 -3.82 7.79 -8.48
N LYS A 81 -2.55 7.41 -8.65
CA LYS A 81 -1.78 7.67 -9.86
C LYS A 81 -2.00 6.52 -10.85
N ASP A 82 -2.09 6.88 -12.13
CA ASP A 82 -2.21 5.99 -13.29
C ASP A 82 -0.85 5.51 -13.83
#